data_AF-W9GTV4-F1
#
_entry.id   AF-W9GTV4-F1
#
_cell.length_a   1.000
_cell.length_b   1.000
_cell.length_c   1.000
_cell.angle_alpha   90.00
_cell.angle_beta   90.00
_cell.angle_gamma   90.00
#
_symmetry.space_group_name_H-M   'P 1'
#
loop_
_entity.id
_entity.type
_entity.pdbx_description
1 polymer ?
#
loop_
_entity_poly.entity_id
_entity_poly.type
_entity_poly.pdbx_seq_one_letter_code
_entity_poly.pdbx_strand_id
1 'polypeptide(L)'
;MQAAGLGRTNWSRDDTYEEIEAQIAADPDLAVPANWEETVRPGFPFPLPSRENKRQVTVRYDAEVVDFFKNQGRGWQSRMNAVLRAFVESQRGNGGPR
;
A
#
# COMPACT_ATOMS: atom_id res chain seq x y z
N MET A 1 22.26 -25.48 -22.43
CA MET A 1 22.58 -24.98 -21.07
C MET A 1 22.45 -23.47 -21.12
N GLN A 2 21.32 -22.93 -20.62
CA GLN A 2 21.04 -21.48 -20.62
C GLN A 2 21.52 -20.89 -19.29
N ALA A 3 22.44 -19.92 -19.36
CA ALA A 3 22.98 -19.25 -18.19
C ALA A 3 22.23 -17.93 -17.93
N ALA A 4 21.61 -17.88 -16.73
CA ALA A 4 21.23 -16.75 -15.89
C ALA A 4 20.91 -15.39 -16.56
N GLY A 5 19.65 -14.99 -16.46
CA GLY A 5 19.15 -13.66 -16.82
C GLY A 5 19.78 -12.55 -16.00
N LEU A 6 20.75 -11.86 -16.58
CA LEU A 6 21.20 -10.55 -16.15
C LEU A 6 20.27 -9.51 -16.77
N GLY A 7 19.55 -8.76 -15.93
CA GLY A 7 18.66 -7.68 -16.38
C GLY A 7 19.44 -6.68 -17.24
N ARG A 8 18.87 -6.32 -18.40
CA ARG A 8 19.50 -5.50 -19.46
C ARG A 8 19.67 -4.01 -19.07
N THR A 9 19.56 -3.67 -17.79
CA THR A 9 19.51 -2.29 -17.30
C THR A 9 20.93 -1.80 -17.01
N ASN A 10 21.38 -0.80 -17.77
CA ASN A 10 22.65 -0.13 -17.55
C ASN A 10 22.53 0.93 -16.45
N TRP A 11 22.99 0.60 -15.24
CA TRP A 11 22.95 1.48 -14.07
C TRP A 11 24.04 2.57 -14.06
N SER A 12 25.00 2.52 -15.00
CA SER A 12 26.09 3.51 -15.11
C SER A 12 25.81 4.57 -16.18
N ARG A 13 24.59 4.63 -16.69
CA ARG A 13 24.17 5.61 -17.70
C ARG A 13 23.74 6.90 -17.02
N ASP A 14 24.41 8.00 -17.37
CA ASP A 14 24.02 9.35 -16.96
C ASP A 14 23.31 10.03 -18.13
N ASP A 15 21.98 9.91 -18.18
CA ASP A 15 21.17 10.56 -19.21
C ASP A 15 20.98 12.06 -18.90
N THR A 16 21.09 12.87 -19.94
CA THR A 16 20.74 14.30 -19.86
C THR A 16 19.23 14.47 -19.79
N TYR A 17 18.74 15.58 -19.21
CA TYR A 17 17.29 15.88 -19.16
C TYR A 17 16.61 15.80 -20.53
N GLU A 18 17.25 16.30 -21.59
CA GLU A 18 16.72 16.20 -22.96
C GLU A 18 16.57 14.75 -23.45
N GLU A 19 17.51 13.87 -23.09
CA GLU A 19 17.46 12.46 -23.44
C GLU A 19 16.39 11.72 -22.63
N ILE A 20 16.13 12.15 -21.39
CA ILE A 20 15.04 11.63 -20.56
C ILE A 20 13.69 12.02 -21.17
N GLU A 21 13.52 13.29 -21.56
CA GLU A 21 12.29 13.76 -22.19
C GLU A 21 12.03 13.07 -23.53
N ALA A 22 13.07 12.90 -24.35
CA ALA A 22 12.97 12.16 -25.61
C ALA A 22 12.58 10.69 -25.38
N GLN A 23 13.12 10.04 -24.34
CA GLN A 23 12.76 8.67 -23.96
C GLN A 23 11.31 8.57 -23.47
N ILE A 24 10.85 9.51 -22.63
CA ILE A 24 9.46 9.55 -22.16
C ILE A 24 8.50 9.76 -23.33
N ALA A 25 8.81 10.68 -24.25
CA ALA A 25 7.97 10.98 -25.40
C ALA A 25 7.93 9.83 -26.42
N ALA A 26 9.00 9.04 -26.51
CA ALA A 26 9.08 7.88 -27.40
C ALA A 26 8.45 6.60 -26.81
N ASP A 27 8.14 6.57 -25.51
CA ASP A 27 7.60 5.39 -24.84
C ASP A 27 6.05 5.37 -24.89
N PRO A 28 5.45 4.46 -25.69
CA PRO A 28 4.00 4.35 -25.80
C PRO A 28 3.33 3.84 -24.50
N ASP A 29 4.06 3.15 -23.61
CA ASP A 29 3.50 2.64 -22.34
C ASP A 29 3.29 3.77 -21.32
N LEU A 30 3.95 4.91 -21.52
CA LEU A 30 3.79 6.11 -20.68
C LEU A 30 2.70 7.05 -21.18
N ALA A 31 2.02 6.71 -22.28
CA ALA A 31 0.91 7.50 -22.80
C ALA A 31 -0.24 7.54 -21.77
N VAL A 32 -0.53 8.73 -21.26
CA VAL A 32 -1.65 8.94 -20.33
C VAL A 32 -2.96 8.94 -21.13
N PRO A 33 -3.90 8.01 -20.88
CA PRO A 33 -5.16 7.97 -21.62
C PRO A 33 -6.01 9.21 -21.31
N ALA A 34 -6.81 9.66 -22.28
CA ALA A 34 -7.62 10.89 -22.13
C ALA A 34 -8.60 10.86 -20.94
N ASN A 35 -9.03 9.67 -20.53
CA ASN A 35 -9.92 9.43 -19.39
C ASN A 35 -9.17 8.99 -18.11
N TRP A 36 -7.88 9.34 -17.98
CA TRP A 36 -7.09 8.98 -16.81
C TRP A 36 -7.73 9.49 -15.51
N GLU A 37 -8.37 10.66 -15.52
CA GLU A 37 -9.06 11.24 -14.34
C GLU A 37 -10.18 10.35 -13.81
N GLU A 38 -10.92 9.67 -14.70
CA GLU A 38 -11.99 8.73 -14.33
C GLU A 38 -11.44 7.37 -13.87
N THR A 39 -10.23 7.02 -14.33
CA THR A 39 -9.59 5.72 -14.07
C THR A 39 -8.74 5.75 -12.79
N VAL A 40 -8.22 6.93 -12.42
CA VAL A 40 -7.54 7.13 -11.14
C VAL A 40 -8.56 7.03 -10.02
N ARG A 41 -8.63 5.86 -9.39
CA ARG A 41 -9.17 5.76 -8.04
C ARG A 41 -8.17 6.46 -7.12
N PRO A 42 -8.53 7.56 -6.45
CA PRO A 42 -7.67 8.14 -5.42
C PRO A 42 -7.56 7.09 -4.31
N GLY A 43 -6.46 6.35 -4.32
CA GLY A 43 -6.38 5.04 -3.67
C GLY A 43 -5.01 4.70 -3.13
N PHE A 44 -4.13 5.69 -2.96
CA PHE A 44 -3.39 5.68 -1.71
C PHE A 44 -4.43 5.98 -0.62
N PRO A 45 -4.50 5.25 0.51
CA PRO A 45 -5.35 5.65 1.60
C PRO A 45 -4.82 6.98 2.12
N PHE A 46 -5.30 8.08 1.54
CA PHE A 46 -5.15 9.43 2.03
C PHE A 46 -6.40 9.75 2.84
N PRO A 47 -6.25 10.14 4.11
CA PRO A 47 -4.98 10.36 4.80
C PRO A 47 -4.25 9.03 5.07
N LEU A 48 -2.92 9.03 4.84
CA LEU A 48 -2.03 8.00 5.39
C LEU A 48 -2.43 7.82 6.86
N PRO A 49 -2.41 6.62 7.44
CA PRO A 49 -2.78 6.41 8.83
C PRO A 49 -1.86 7.23 9.76
N SER A 50 -2.22 8.51 9.95
CA SER A 50 -1.57 9.48 10.81
C SER A 50 -1.68 8.97 12.24
N ARG A 51 -0.68 9.29 13.06
CA ARG A 51 -0.75 9.02 14.50
C ARG A 51 -2.00 9.61 15.12
N GLU A 52 -2.55 10.70 14.57
CA GLU A 52 -3.80 11.32 15.02
C GLU A 52 -5.01 10.38 14.96
N ASN A 53 -5.03 9.43 14.02
CA ASN A 53 -6.11 8.44 13.91
C ASN A 53 -5.95 7.28 14.91
N LYS A 54 -4.80 7.18 15.60
CA LYS A 54 -4.52 6.12 16.57
C LYS A 54 -4.51 6.70 17.99
N ARG A 55 -5.40 6.19 18.84
CA ARG A 55 -5.44 6.57 20.26
C ARG A 55 -4.62 5.58 21.07
N GLN A 56 -3.68 6.08 21.88
CA GLN A 56 -2.97 5.25 22.84
C GLN A 56 -3.90 4.99 24.04
N VAL A 57 -4.19 3.72 24.30
CA VAL A 57 -5.00 3.29 25.44
C VAL A 57 -4.32 2.13 26.15
N THR A 58 -4.48 2.04 27.47
CA THR A 58 -4.02 0.90 28.26
C THR A 58 -5.17 -0.10 28.37
N VAL A 59 -5.07 -1.22 27.66
CA VAL A 59 -6.08 -2.29 27.63
C VAL A 59 -5.41 -3.64 27.89
N ARG A 60 -6.12 -4.54 28.57
CA ARG A 60 -5.71 -5.94 28.72
C ARG A 60 -6.44 -6.78 27.66
N TYR A 61 -5.68 -7.54 26.90
CA TYR A 61 -6.20 -8.53 25.96
C TYR A 61 -5.96 -9.92 26.54
N ASP A 62 -6.72 -10.90 26.04
CA ASP A 62 -6.48 -12.31 26.33
C ASP A 62 -5.06 -12.72 25.90
N ALA A 63 -4.41 -13.57 26.71
CA ALA A 63 -3.03 -13.99 26.49
C ALA A 63 -2.87 -14.76 25.17
N GLU A 64 -3.80 -15.68 24.87
CA GLU A 64 -3.74 -16.50 23.66
C GLU A 64 -3.88 -15.64 22.41
N VAL A 65 -4.73 -14.61 22.46
CA VAL A 65 -4.91 -13.67 21.35
C VAL A 65 -3.62 -12.89 21.09
N VAL A 66 -2.99 -12.37 22.15
CA VAL A 66 -1.73 -11.61 22.00
C VAL A 66 -0.61 -12.49 21.45
N ASP A 67 -0.49 -13.72 21.97
CA ASP A 67 0.56 -14.65 21.54
C ASP A 67 0.37 -15.11 20.10
N PHE A 68 -0.88 -15.37 19.68
CA PHE A 68 -1.22 -15.67 18.29
C PHE A 68 -0.74 -14.58 17.33
N PHE A 69 -0.99 -13.31 17.64
CA PHE A 69 -0.55 -12.21 16.77
C PHE A 69 0.97 -12.02 16.84
N LYS A 70 1.58 -12.06 18.03
CA LYS A 70 3.04 -11.93 18.19
C LYS A 70 3.82 -12.97 17.39
N ASN A 71 3.32 -14.21 17.32
CA ASN A 71 3.94 -15.30 16.55
C ASN A 71 4.01 -15.01 15.04
N GLN A 72 3.22 -14.05 14.52
CA GLN A 72 3.27 -13.60 13.12
C GLN A 72 4.41 -12.59 12.86
N GLY A 73 5.25 -12.30 13.84
CA GLY A 73 6.45 -11.47 13.70
C GLY A 73 6.19 -9.96 13.59
N ARG A 74 7.10 -9.25 12.91
CA ARG A 74 7.08 -7.78 12.79
C ARG A 74 5.73 -7.30 12.24
N GLY A 75 5.17 -6.28 12.88
CA GLY A 75 3.88 -5.69 12.48
C GLY A 75 2.64 -6.38 13.07
N TRP A 76 2.80 -7.28 14.04
CA TRP A 76 1.67 -7.98 14.67
C TRP A 76 0.58 -7.03 15.22
N GLN A 77 0.96 -5.90 15.83
CA GLN A 77 0.00 -4.90 16.32
C GLN A 77 -0.81 -4.28 15.18
N SER A 78 -0.18 -4.03 14.03
CA SER A 78 -0.87 -3.51 12.84
C SER A 78 -1.86 -4.52 12.28
N ARG A 79 -1.53 -5.82 12.28
CA ARG A 79 -2.44 -6.90 11.86
C ARG A 79 -3.62 -7.04 12.82
N MET A 80 -3.35 -7.06 14.13
CA MET A 80 -4.39 -7.07 15.15
C MET A 80 -5.34 -5.88 14.97
N ASN A 81 -4.81 -4.68 14.75
CA ASN A 81 -5.62 -3.49 14.47
C ASN A 81 -6.45 -3.62 13.18
N ALA A 82 -5.92 -4.24 12.12
CA ALA A 82 -6.67 -4.45 10.88
C ALA A 82 -7.87 -5.38 11.09
N VAL A 83 -7.71 -6.46 11.87
CA VAL A 83 -8.81 -7.36 12.23
C VAL A 83 -9.87 -6.64 13.06
N LEU A 84 -9.46 -5.89 14.07
CA LEU A 84 -10.39 -5.09 14.89
C LEU A 84 -11.14 -4.07 14.05
N ARG A 85 -10.48 -3.43 13.09
CA ARG A 85 -11.09 -2.48 12.17
C ARG A 85 -12.14 -3.14 11.28
N ALA A 86 -11.82 -4.28 10.67
CA ALA A 86 -12.75 -5.02 9.83
C ALA A 86 -14.00 -5.46 10.62
N PHE A 87 -13.83 -5.87 11.88
CA PHE A 87 -14.96 -6.18 12.77
C PHE A 87 -15.82 -4.95 13.08
N VAL A 88 -15.22 -3.80 13.34
CA VAL A 88 -15.97 -2.54 13.55
C VAL A 88 -16.72 -2.13 12.27
N GLU A 89 -16.11 -2.26 11.10
CA GLU A 89 -16.72 -1.95 9.81
C GLU A 89 -17.90 -2.88 9.50
N SER A 90 -17.77 -4.19 9.76
CA SER A 90 -18.88 -5.14 9.57
C SER A 90 -20.06 -4.84 10.49
N GLN A 91 -19.81 -4.46 11.74
CA GLN A 91 -20.88 -4.08 12.68
C GLN A 91 -21.56 -2.76 12.30
N ARG A 92 -20.80 -1.80 11.77
CA ARG A 92 -21.37 -0.53 11.27
C ARG A 92 -22.19 -0.71 10.00
N GLY A 93 -21.75 -1.58 9.09
CA GLY A 93 -22.50 -1.94 7.89
C GLY A 93 -23.80 -2.71 8.18
N ASN A 94 -23.91 -3.34 9.34
CA ASN A 94 -25.09 -4.09 9.78
C ASN A 94 -26.07 -3.24 10.63
N GLY A 95 -25.83 -1.93 10.77
CA GLY A 95 -26.57 -1.05 11.71
C GLY A 95 -26.91 0.37 11.22
N GLY A 96 -26.90 0.65 9.90
CA GLY A 96 -27.32 1.95 9.31
C GLY A 96 -28.73 1.92 8.71
N PRO A 97 -29.49 3.03 8.73
CA PRO A 97 -30.96 3.05 8.75
C PRO A 97 -31.62 2.74 7.40
N ARG A 98 -32.82 2.16 7.45
CA ARG A 98 -33.82 2.31 6.38
C ARG A 98 -34.47 3.67 6.48
#